data_AF-A0A1W9HMM2-F1
#
_entry.id   AF-A0A1W9HMM2-F1
#
_cell.length_a   1.000
_cell.length_b   1.000
_cell.length_c   1.000
_cell.angle_alpha   90.00
_cell.angle_beta   90.00
_cell.angle_gamma   90.00
#
_symmetry.space_group_name_H-M   'P 1'
#
loop_
_entity.id
_entity.type
_entity.pdbx_description
1 polymer ?
#
loop_
_entity_poly.entity_id
_entity_poly.type
_entity_poly.pdbx_seq_one_letter_code
_entity_poly.pdbx_strand_id
1 'polypeptide(L)'
;MRKLIILLLIACSVSTADTHQAHLQKLKKEFPYGLLTDDFGILNMQDLKINTCIAGPIAFSEQDRISPYPYWQCFEIRNTKMTCERGKYDPHEKAIMSMLAVSGVRDKELHEFISRRPIPLWSCRLYKKDWQRLTKNETHICVSGADHSKEVIGTNIKWTWIFGRYKTRKGCDSYFQGECADARMCED
;
A
#
# COMPACT_ATOMS: atom_id res chain seq x y z
N MET A 1 -9.64 -36.88 29.98
CA MET A 1 -8.74 -36.53 28.84
C MET A 1 -9.20 -35.35 27.97
N ARG A 2 -10.31 -34.63 28.29
CA ARG A 2 -10.72 -33.41 27.56
C ARG A 2 -10.13 -32.09 28.10
N LYS A 3 -9.59 -32.07 29.31
CA LYS A 3 -9.07 -30.85 29.96
C LYS A 3 -7.62 -30.50 29.58
N LEU A 4 -6.85 -31.44 29.02
CA LEU A 4 -5.44 -31.20 28.62
C LEU A 4 -5.29 -30.51 27.26
N ILE A 5 -6.31 -30.58 26.39
CA ILE A 5 -6.24 -30.06 25.02
C ILE A 5 -6.44 -28.53 24.99
N ILE A 6 -7.11 -27.96 26.00
CA ILE A 6 -7.42 -26.52 26.06
C ILE A 6 -6.19 -25.68 26.46
N LEU A 7 -5.25 -26.23 27.25
CA LEU A 7 -4.03 -25.51 27.65
C LEU A 7 -2.98 -25.38 26.53
N LEU A 8 -2.95 -26.30 25.55
CA LEU A 8 -1.99 -26.24 24.44
C LEU A 8 -2.34 -25.16 23.40
N LEU A 9 -3.63 -24.83 23.25
CA LEU A 9 -4.11 -23.81 22.30
C LEU A 9 -3.84 -22.37 22.76
N ILE A 10 -3.66 -22.14 24.07
CA ILE A 10 -3.41 -20.80 24.61
C ILE A 10 -1.91 -20.44 24.49
N ALA A 11 -1.01 -21.42 24.54
CA ALA A 11 0.43 -21.18 24.44
C ALA A 11 0.92 -20.83 23.02
N CYS A 12 0.26 -21.32 21.96
CA CYS A 12 0.67 -21.02 20.58
C CYS A 12 0.30 -19.59 20.11
N SER A 13 -0.71 -18.98 20.72
CA SER A 13 -1.21 -17.66 20.31
C SER A 13 -0.30 -16.51 20.75
N VAL A 14 0.48 -16.72 21.83
CA VAL A 14 1.36 -15.69 22.39
C VAL A 14 2.59 -15.47 21.50
N SER A 15 3.11 -16.54 20.90
CA SER A 15 4.35 -16.48 20.09
C SER A 15 4.22 -15.66 18.82
N THR A 16 3.03 -15.58 18.20
CA THR A 16 2.87 -14.84 16.94
C THR A 16 2.74 -13.32 17.13
N ALA A 17 2.11 -12.88 18.22
CA ALA A 17 1.93 -11.45 18.49
C ALA A 17 3.26 -10.76 18.81
N ASP A 18 4.09 -11.38 19.65
CA ASP A 18 5.40 -10.85 20.02
C ASP A 18 6.34 -10.72 18.80
N THR A 19 6.30 -11.68 17.89
CA THR A 19 7.12 -11.62 16.66
C THR A 19 6.70 -10.50 15.71
N HIS A 20 5.40 -10.22 15.59
CA HIS A 20 4.92 -9.12 14.75
C HIS A 20 5.28 -7.76 15.35
N GLN A 21 5.13 -7.60 16.66
CA GLN A 21 5.50 -6.36 17.34
C GLN A 21 7.01 -6.09 17.24
N ALA A 22 7.85 -7.11 17.44
CA ALA A 22 9.30 -6.98 17.29
C ALA A 22 9.70 -6.64 15.84
N HIS A 23 9.03 -7.26 14.85
CA HIS A 23 9.24 -6.96 13.44
C HIS A 23 8.90 -5.50 13.11
N LEU A 24 7.71 -5.03 13.50
CA LEU A 24 7.27 -3.67 13.26
C LEU A 24 8.17 -2.64 13.95
N GLN A 25 8.58 -2.89 15.20
CA GLN A 25 9.52 -2.03 15.92
C GLN A 25 10.87 -1.93 15.21
N LYS A 26 11.37 -3.05 14.67
CA LYS A 26 12.59 -3.05 13.87
C LYS A 26 12.46 -2.18 12.62
N LEU A 27 11.35 -2.30 11.88
CA LEU A 27 11.10 -1.47 10.70
C LEU A 27 11.00 0.02 11.04
N LYS A 28 10.22 0.39 12.06
CA LYS A 28 10.04 1.79 12.50
C LYS A 28 11.33 2.40 13.07
N LYS A 29 12.23 1.59 13.62
CA LYS A 29 13.55 2.06 14.10
C LYS A 29 14.47 2.46 12.93
N GLU A 30 14.57 1.61 11.91
CA GLU A 30 15.45 1.85 10.77
C GLU A 30 14.87 2.87 9.77
N PHE A 31 13.54 2.90 9.64
CA PHE A 31 12.81 3.77 8.71
C PHE A 31 11.68 4.52 9.43
N PRO A 32 12.00 5.56 10.22
CA PRO A 32 11.04 6.22 11.12
C PRO A 32 9.88 6.90 10.42
N TYR A 33 10.01 7.21 9.12
CA TYR A 33 8.97 7.92 8.37
C TYR A 33 8.31 7.08 7.27
N GLY A 34 8.84 5.90 6.94
CA GLY A 34 8.39 5.13 5.78
C GLY A 34 7.02 4.45 5.95
N LEU A 35 6.51 4.36 7.18
CA LEU A 35 5.34 3.57 7.53
C LEU A 35 4.39 4.35 8.45
N LEU A 36 3.15 4.57 8.02
CA LEU A 36 2.15 5.33 8.78
C LEU A 36 1.19 4.45 9.60
N THR A 37 1.26 3.13 9.44
CA THR A 37 0.39 2.17 10.13
C THR A 37 1.21 1.00 10.67
N ASP A 38 0.54 -0.01 11.22
CA ASP A 38 1.14 -1.33 11.37
C ASP A 38 1.27 -2.00 10.00
N ASP A 39 2.26 -2.88 9.83
CA ASP A 39 2.57 -3.54 8.56
C ASP A 39 1.93 -4.94 8.45
N PHE A 40 1.42 -5.48 9.56
CA PHE A 40 0.84 -6.83 9.65
C PHE A 40 1.77 -7.97 9.18
N GLY A 41 3.09 -7.78 9.22
CA GLY A 41 4.10 -8.72 8.74
C GLY A 41 4.14 -8.84 7.20
N ILE A 42 3.62 -7.84 6.48
CA ILE A 42 3.59 -7.82 5.00
C ILE A 42 4.87 -7.20 4.44
N LEU A 43 5.40 -6.19 5.12
CA LEU A 43 6.53 -5.42 4.64
C LEU A 43 7.85 -5.99 5.18
N ASN A 44 8.94 -5.60 4.55
CA ASN A 44 10.28 -5.92 4.98
C ASN A 44 11.20 -4.70 4.83
N MET A 45 12.46 -4.85 5.27
CA MET A 45 13.44 -3.77 5.24
C MET A 45 13.69 -3.23 3.81
N GLN A 46 13.63 -4.10 2.80
CA GLN A 46 13.85 -3.71 1.41
C GLN A 46 12.71 -2.84 0.88
N ASP A 47 11.45 -3.14 1.25
CA ASP A 47 10.29 -2.33 0.82
C ASP A 47 10.39 -0.88 1.28
N LEU A 48 10.93 -0.65 2.49
CA LEU A 48 11.14 0.68 3.06
C LEU A 48 12.44 1.33 2.57
N LYS A 49 13.50 0.55 2.33
CA LYS A 49 14.74 1.04 1.70
C LYS A 49 14.47 1.67 0.35
N ILE A 50 13.64 1.05 -0.49
CA ILE A 50 13.28 1.58 -1.82
C ILE A 50 12.68 3.00 -1.71
N ASN A 51 11.86 3.29 -0.68
CA ASN A 51 11.31 4.65 -0.49
C ASN A 51 12.43 5.68 -0.31
N THR A 52 13.48 5.33 0.44
CA THR A 52 14.64 6.21 0.68
C THR A 52 15.50 6.44 -0.55
N CYS A 53 15.43 5.54 -1.53
CA CYS A 53 16.15 5.67 -2.80
C CYS A 53 15.35 6.49 -3.83
N ILE A 54 14.02 6.47 -3.73
CA ILE A 54 13.13 7.31 -4.55
C ILE A 54 13.24 8.78 -4.13
N ALA A 55 13.22 9.06 -2.82
CA ALA A 55 13.41 10.40 -2.29
C ALA A 55 13.96 10.36 -0.86
N GLY A 56 14.59 11.47 -0.45
CA GLY A 56 15.10 11.62 0.91
C GLY A 56 13.99 11.43 1.97
N PRO A 57 14.25 10.71 3.08
CA PRO A 57 13.26 10.51 4.13
C PRO A 57 12.76 11.85 4.69
N ILE A 58 11.45 12.01 4.77
CA ILE A 58 10.81 13.19 5.34
C ILE A 58 9.64 12.74 6.22
N ALA A 59 9.43 13.42 7.34
CA ALA A 59 8.32 13.14 8.23
C ALA A 59 6.98 13.45 7.52
N PHE A 60 5.99 12.60 7.76
CA PHE A 60 4.64 12.85 7.25
C PHE A 60 4.04 14.11 7.89
N SER A 61 3.43 14.95 7.06
CA SER A 61 2.79 16.20 7.45
C SER A 61 1.41 16.26 6.80
N GLU A 62 0.38 16.55 7.59
CA GLU A 62 -0.98 16.72 7.06
C GLU A 62 -1.14 18.05 6.32
N GLN A 63 -0.25 19.01 6.58
CA GLN A 63 -0.32 20.37 6.07
C GLN A 63 0.44 20.51 4.74
N ASP A 64 1.44 19.66 4.51
CA ASP A 64 2.23 19.69 3.29
C ASP A 64 1.42 19.11 2.13
N ARG A 65 1.38 19.85 1.03
CA ARG A 65 0.58 19.48 -0.15
C ARG A 65 1.30 18.54 -1.11
N ILE A 66 2.62 18.41 -0.98
CA ILE A 66 3.47 17.66 -1.91
C ILE A 66 4.65 17.10 -1.11
N SER A 67 4.79 15.79 -1.09
CA SER A 67 5.92 15.08 -0.50
C SER A 67 6.31 13.96 -1.47
N PRO A 68 7.48 14.06 -2.13
CA PRO A 68 7.90 13.04 -3.09
C PRO A 68 8.30 11.73 -2.40
N TYR A 69 8.47 11.73 -1.07
CA TYR A 69 8.78 10.55 -0.29
C TYR A 69 7.57 9.62 -0.22
N PRO A 70 7.67 8.36 -0.68
CA PRO A 70 6.56 7.43 -0.58
C PRO A 70 6.36 6.94 0.86
N TYR A 71 5.10 6.80 1.26
CA TYR A 71 4.69 6.28 2.56
C TYR A 71 3.90 4.99 2.40
N TRP A 72 4.21 3.97 3.20
CA TRP A 72 3.41 2.75 3.29
C TRP A 72 2.28 2.88 4.30
N GLN A 73 1.11 2.36 3.94
CA GLN A 73 -0.08 2.31 4.77
C GLN A 73 -0.81 1.00 4.50
N CYS A 74 -1.27 0.31 5.55
CA CYS A 74 -1.93 -0.98 5.42
C CYS A 74 -3.40 -0.89 5.81
N PHE A 75 -4.23 -1.62 5.07
CA PHE A 75 -5.68 -1.58 5.12
C PHE A 75 -6.24 -3.00 5.19
N GLU A 76 -7.38 -3.16 5.86
CA GLU A 76 -8.16 -4.39 5.77
C GLU A 76 -8.74 -4.54 4.37
N ILE A 77 -8.56 -5.71 3.74
CA ILE A 77 -8.96 -5.92 2.34
C ILE A 77 -10.45 -5.71 2.12
N ARG A 78 -11.30 -6.08 3.09
CA ARG A 78 -12.76 -5.87 3.04
C ARG A 78 -13.16 -4.41 2.86
N ASN A 79 -12.31 -3.47 3.26
CA ASN A 79 -12.53 -2.03 3.16
C ASN A 79 -11.74 -1.40 2.00
N THR A 80 -11.21 -2.23 1.09
CA THR A 80 -10.42 -1.77 -0.05
C THR A 80 -11.01 -2.22 -1.37
N LYS A 81 -10.74 -1.45 -2.42
CA LYS A 81 -11.07 -1.82 -3.81
C LYS A 81 -10.06 -1.22 -4.76
N MET A 82 -9.83 -1.91 -5.87
CA MET A 82 -9.16 -1.35 -7.04
C MET A 82 -10.18 -1.10 -8.15
N THR A 83 -10.17 0.10 -8.72
CA THR A 83 -11.06 0.55 -9.78
C THR A 83 -10.26 0.97 -11.02
N CYS A 84 -10.92 0.83 -12.17
CA CYS A 84 -10.47 1.35 -13.45
C CYS A 84 -11.53 2.32 -13.93
N GLU A 85 -11.32 3.61 -13.67
CA GLU A 85 -12.24 4.66 -14.10
C GLU A 85 -12.04 4.92 -15.58
N ARG A 86 -12.98 4.41 -16.37
CA ARG A 86 -12.92 4.49 -17.83
C ARG A 86 -13.04 5.95 -18.28
N GLY A 87 -11.99 6.42 -18.96
CA GLY A 87 -11.98 7.71 -19.64
C GLY A 87 -12.42 7.60 -21.09
N LYS A 88 -11.95 8.56 -21.91
CA LYS A 88 -12.22 8.65 -23.34
C LYS A 88 -11.18 7.87 -24.15
N TYR A 89 -11.49 7.65 -25.43
CA TYR A 89 -10.50 7.18 -26.40
C TYR A 89 -9.50 8.30 -26.70
N ASP A 90 -8.22 7.96 -26.67
CA ASP A 90 -7.12 8.84 -27.04
C ASP A 90 -6.57 8.42 -28.41
N PRO A 91 -6.63 9.29 -29.44
CA PRO A 91 -6.11 8.98 -30.77
C PRO A 91 -4.60 8.76 -30.85
N HIS A 92 -3.81 9.39 -29.98
CA HIS A 92 -2.36 9.24 -29.95
C HIS A 92 -1.97 7.89 -29.35
N GLU A 93 -2.58 7.53 -28.23
CA GLU A 93 -2.37 6.23 -27.56
C GLU A 93 -3.11 5.07 -28.26
N LYS A 94 -4.02 5.40 -29.17
CA LYS A 94 -4.90 4.46 -29.90
C LYS A 94 -5.65 3.50 -28.95
N ALA A 95 -6.06 4.02 -27.79
CA ALA A 95 -6.68 3.23 -26.73
C ALA A 95 -7.72 4.03 -25.94
N ILE A 96 -8.64 3.33 -25.29
CA ILE A 96 -9.45 3.93 -24.22
C ILE A 96 -8.56 4.06 -22.99
N MET A 97 -8.40 5.29 -22.53
CA MET A 97 -7.60 5.58 -21.34
C MET A 97 -8.44 5.40 -20.08
N SER A 98 -7.79 5.13 -18.95
CA SER A 98 -8.43 4.87 -17.66
C SER A 98 -7.54 5.40 -16.54
N MET A 99 -8.16 5.93 -15.48
CA MET A 99 -7.45 6.13 -14.22
C MET A 99 -7.49 4.83 -13.42
N LEU A 100 -6.33 4.39 -12.95
CA LEU A 100 -6.21 3.32 -11.98
C LEU A 100 -6.32 3.97 -10.60
N ALA A 101 -7.20 3.44 -9.75
CA ALA A 101 -7.29 3.88 -8.37
C ALA A 101 -7.40 2.70 -7.42
N VAL A 102 -6.71 2.78 -6.28
CA VAL A 102 -6.91 1.93 -5.12
C VAL A 102 -7.51 2.80 -4.04
N SER A 103 -8.68 2.43 -3.53
CA SER A 103 -9.30 3.15 -2.41
C SER A 103 -9.38 2.25 -1.18
N GLY A 104 -9.09 2.78 0.00
CA GLY A 104 -9.22 2.11 1.29
C GLY A 104 -9.81 3.05 2.34
N VAL A 105 -10.47 2.50 3.36
CA VAL A 105 -10.93 3.27 4.53
C VAL A 105 -10.09 2.90 5.75
N ARG A 106 -9.54 3.90 6.42
CA ARG A 106 -8.81 3.77 7.69
C ARG A 106 -9.20 4.92 8.61
N ASP A 107 -9.45 4.65 9.88
CA ASP A 107 -9.80 5.69 10.87
C ASP A 107 -11.01 6.56 10.48
N LYS A 108 -11.95 5.97 9.72
CA LYS A 108 -13.11 6.65 9.10
C LYS A 108 -12.76 7.67 8.00
N GLU A 109 -11.51 7.69 7.56
CA GLU A 109 -11.01 8.51 6.46
C GLU A 109 -10.89 7.67 5.19
N LEU A 110 -11.24 8.25 4.05
CA LEU A 110 -11.07 7.63 2.74
C LEU A 110 -9.67 7.94 2.21
N HIS A 111 -8.93 6.93 1.79
CA HIS A 111 -7.64 7.07 1.11
C HIS A 111 -7.77 6.58 -0.33
N GLU A 112 -7.47 7.43 -1.31
CA GLU A 112 -7.43 7.07 -2.73
C GLU A 112 -6.02 7.23 -3.29
N PHE A 113 -5.44 6.14 -3.77
CA PHE A 113 -4.16 6.08 -4.44
C PHE A 113 -4.42 6.01 -5.93
N ILE A 114 -4.11 7.07 -6.66
CA ILE A 114 -4.48 7.24 -8.06
C ILE A 114 -3.23 7.21 -8.93
N SER A 115 -3.28 6.54 -10.07
CA SER A 115 -2.19 6.55 -11.04
C SER A 115 -1.84 7.99 -11.44
N ARG A 116 -0.54 8.29 -11.54
CA ARG A 116 -0.06 9.64 -11.91
C ARG A 116 -0.61 10.14 -13.24
N ARG A 117 -0.87 9.23 -14.19
CA ARG A 117 -1.45 9.51 -15.50
C ARG A 117 -2.48 8.45 -15.86
N PRO A 118 -3.43 8.75 -16.78
CA PRO A 118 -4.26 7.72 -17.36
C PRO A 118 -3.40 6.65 -18.04
N ILE A 119 -3.79 5.39 -17.90
CA ILE A 119 -3.19 4.25 -18.58
C ILE A 119 -4.20 3.61 -19.53
N PRO A 120 -3.75 2.85 -20.55
CA PRO A 120 -4.68 2.10 -21.38
C PRO A 120 -5.57 1.18 -20.53
N LEU A 121 -6.87 1.14 -20.84
CA LEU A 121 -7.86 0.37 -20.07
C LEU A 121 -7.49 -1.11 -19.96
N TRP A 122 -6.85 -1.68 -20.98
CA TRP A 122 -6.38 -3.06 -20.94
C TRP A 122 -5.29 -3.26 -19.88
N SER A 123 -4.37 -2.30 -19.72
CA SER A 123 -3.32 -2.33 -18.70
C SER A 123 -3.92 -2.22 -17.30
N CYS A 124 -4.88 -1.30 -17.09
CA CYS A 124 -5.62 -1.21 -15.83
C CYS A 124 -6.34 -2.53 -15.46
N ARG A 125 -6.91 -3.23 -16.46
CA ARG A 125 -7.54 -4.54 -16.23
C ARG A 125 -6.53 -5.61 -15.80
N LEU A 126 -5.28 -5.53 -16.24
CA LEU A 126 -4.22 -6.43 -15.75
C LEU A 126 -3.93 -6.16 -14.27
N TYR A 127 -3.72 -4.89 -13.88
CA TYR A 127 -3.59 -4.51 -12.46
C TYR A 127 -4.77 -5.02 -11.62
N LYS A 128 -6.01 -4.86 -12.11
CA LYS A 128 -7.19 -5.35 -11.40
C LYS A 128 -7.20 -6.88 -11.23
N LYS A 129 -6.70 -7.62 -12.22
CA LYS A 129 -6.58 -9.09 -12.16
C LYS A 129 -5.50 -9.49 -11.15
N ASP A 130 -4.36 -8.81 -11.14
CA ASP A 130 -3.30 -9.07 -10.17
C ASP A 130 -3.71 -8.69 -8.76
N TRP A 131 -4.42 -7.57 -8.58
CA TRP A 131 -5.04 -7.21 -7.32
C TRP A 131 -5.95 -8.31 -6.80
N GLN A 132 -6.88 -8.81 -7.62
CA GLN A 132 -7.77 -9.91 -7.24
C GLN A 132 -7.00 -11.18 -6.85
N ARG A 133 -5.93 -11.50 -7.60
CA ARG A 133 -5.08 -12.67 -7.33
C ARG A 133 -4.32 -12.53 -6.01
N LEU A 134 -3.72 -11.37 -5.77
CA LEU A 134 -2.87 -11.09 -4.60
C LEU A 134 -3.69 -10.86 -3.32
N THR A 135 -4.88 -10.28 -3.42
CA THR A 135 -5.74 -10.00 -2.25
C THR A 135 -6.68 -11.15 -1.89
N LYS A 136 -6.89 -12.13 -2.78
CA LYS A 136 -7.76 -13.28 -2.49
C LYS A 136 -7.32 -13.97 -1.19
N ASN A 137 -8.20 -14.13 -0.22
CA ASN A 137 -7.93 -14.77 1.09
C ASN A 137 -6.86 -14.08 1.97
N GLU A 138 -6.40 -12.89 1.61
CA GLU A 138 -5.58 -12.07 2.50
C GLU A 138 -6.50 -11.23 3.40
N THR A 139 -6.03 -10.89 4.60
CA THR A 139 -6.80 -10.00 5.52
C THR A 139 -6.41 -8.54 5.35
N HIS A 140 -5.15 -8.28 5.01
CA HIS A 140 -4.59 -6.94 4.88
C HIS A 140 -3.79 -6.80 3.58
N ILE A 141 -3.70 -5.56 3.13
CA ILE A 141 -2.87 -5.13 2.02
C ILE A 141 -2.16 -3.84 2.43
N CYS A 142 -0.89 -3.71 2.07
CA CYS A 142 -0.17 -2.46 2.21
C CYS A 142 -0.10 -1.75 0.87
N VAL A 143 -0.31 -0.45 0.85
CA VAL A 143 -0.27 0.40 -0.33
C VAL A 143 0.69 1.55 -0.05
N SER A 144 1.54 1.84 -1.02
CA SER A 144 2.48 2.95 -0.99
C SER A 144 2.02 4.05 -1.94
N GLY A 145 2.10 5.29 -1.46
CA GLY A 145 1.87 6.47 -2.27
C GLY A 145 2.66 7.67 -1.79
N ALA A 146 2.79 8.66 -2.66
CA ALA A 146 3.47 9.92 -2.44
C ALA A 146 2.55 11.09 -2.85
N ASP A 147 3.04 12.32 -2.71
CA ASP A 147 2.36 13.55 -3.16
C ASP A 147 0.91 13.63 -2.70
N HIS A 148 0.71 13.49 -1.39
CA HIS A 148 -0.62 13.41 -0.80
C HIS A 148 -1.30 14.76 -0.69
N SER A 149 -2.63 14.76 -0.75
CA SER A 149 -3.47 15.91 -0.42
C SER A 149 -4.66 15.51 0.43
N LYS A 150 -5.02 16.39 1.36
CA LYS A 150 -6.17 16.23 2.26
C LYS A 150 -7.33 17.11 1.79
N GLU A 151 -8.50 16.54 1.66
CA GLU A 151 -9.75 17.23 1.38
C GLU A 151 -10.77 16.94 2.49
N VAL A 152 -11.45 17.98 2.96
CA VAL A 152 -12.53 17.86 3.95
C VAL A 152 -13.87 18.09 3.23
N ILE A 153 -14.67 17.03 3.11
CA ILE A 153 -15.96 17.03 2.42
C ILE A 153 -17.07 16.91 3.47
N GLY A 154 -17.57 18.06 3.93
CA GLY A 154 -18.47 18.12 5.08
C GLY A 154 -17.76 17.64 6.35
N THR A 155 -18.20 16.52 6.93
CA THR A 155 -17.55 15.87 8.09
C THR A 155 -16.60 14.74 7.70
N ASN A 156 -16.48 14.42 6.40
CA ASN A 156 -15.66 13.32 5.92
C ASN A 156 -14.28 13.82 5.49
N ILE A 157 -13.25 13.01 5.73
CA ILE A 157 -11.89 13.29 5.29
C ILE A 157 -11.55 12.35 4.14
N LYS A 158 -10.99 12.92 3.07
CA LYS A 158 -10.45 12.20 1.93
C LYS A 158 -8.98 12.56 1.75
N TRP A 159 -8.14 11.55 1.68
CA TRP A 159 -6.76 11.64 1.26
C TRP A 159 -6.60 11.16 -0.16
N THR A 160 -5.96 11.94 -1.00
CA THR A 160 -5.57 11.52 -2.35
C THR A 160 -4.06 11.39 -2.40
N TRP A 161 -3.56 10.32 -3.01
CA TRP A 161 -2.14 9.99 -3.13
C TRP A 161 -1.83 9.66 -4.58
N ILE A 162 -0.60 9.93 -5.02
CA ILE A 162 -0.08 9.30 -6.24
C ILE A 162 0.26 7.85 -5.89
N PHE A 163 -0.37 6.92 -6.58
CA PHE A 163 -0.15 5.49 -6.42
C PHE A 163 1.25 5.08 -6.87
N GLY A 164 2.01 4.47 -5.96
CA GLY A 164 3.29 3.84 -6.27
C GLY A 164 3.14 2.34 -6.45
N ARG A 165 2.80 1.63 -5.37
CA ARG A 165 2.75 0.16 -5.34
C ARG A 165 1.87 -0.40 -4.25
N TYR A 166 1.54 -1.68 -4.34
CA TYR A 166 0.88 -2.42 -3.25
C TYR A 166 1.54 -3.77 -3.02
N LYS A 167 1.40 -4.29 -1.79
CA LYS A 167 1.99 -5.55 -1.37
C LYS A 167 1.06 -6.30 -0.43
N THR A 168 1.05 -7.61 -0.61
CA THR A 168 0.45 -8.60 0.29
C THR A 168 1.52 -9.64 0.64
N ARG A 169 1.20 -10.60 1.52
CA ARG A 169 2.13 -11.72 1.78
C ARG A 169 2.38 -12.59 0.55
N LYS A 170 1.51 -12.51 -0.47
CA LYS A 170 1.60 -13.29 -1.70
C LYS A 170 2.48 -12.65 -2.77
N GLY A 171 2.80 -11.37 -2.62
CA GLY A 171 3.58 -10.63 -3.62
C GLY A 171 3.27 -9.15 -3.65
N CYS A 172 3.98 -8.47 -4.55
CA CYS A 172 3.94 -7.04 -4.77
C CYS A 172 3.67 -6.75 -6.25
N ASP A 173 2.99 -5.65 -6.52
CA ASP A 173 2.78 -5.10 -7.85
C ASP A 173 2.86 -3.56 -7.80
N SER A 174 3.38 -2.94 -8.85
CA SER A 174 3.76 -1.52 -8.84
C SER A 174 3.45 -0.82 -10.14
N TYR A 175 3.00 0.43 -10.01
CA TYR A 175 2.79 1.37 -11.11
C TYR A 175 4.11 1.83 -11.74
N PHE A 176 5.18 1.96 -10.95
CA PHE A 176 6.50 2.35 -11.41
C PHE A 176 7.43 1.14 -11.50
N GLN A 177 8.18 1.04 -12.60
CA GLN A 177 9.06 -0.09 -12.82
C GLN A 177 10.15 -0.17 -11.73
N GLY A 178 10.38 -1.37 -11.18
CA GLY A 178 11.48 -1.66 -10.24
C GLY A 178 11.09 -1.60 -8.77
N GLU A 179 9.99 -0.95 -8.40
CA GLU A 179 9.74 -0.65 -6.98
C GLU A 179 9.31 -1.85 -6.10
N CYS A 180 9.01 -3.02 -6.70
CA CYS A 180 8.60 -4.23 -5.97
C CYS A 180 9.72 -5.25 -5.72
N ALA A 181 10.87 -5.13 -6.38
CA ALA A 181 11.89 -6.18 -6.35
C ALA A 181 13.33 -5.69 -6.51
N ASP A 182 13.55 -4.45 -6.96
CA ASP A 182 14.87 -4.06 -7.44
C ASP A 182 15.61 -3.18 -6.44
N ALA A 183 16.49 -3.80 -5.65
CA ALA A 183 17.46 -3.07 -4.83
C ALA A 183 18.43 -2.23 -5.68
N ARG A 184 18.54 -2.50 -6.99
CA ARG A 184 19.34 -1.68 -7.92
C ARG A 184 18.74 -0.28 -8.12
N MET A 185 17.51 -0.01 -7.68
CA MET A 185 17.02 1.39 -7.56
C MET A 185 17.87 2.24 -6.60
N CYS A 186 18.67 1.59 -5.75
CA CYS A 186 19.56 2.24 -4.80
C CYS A 186 21.03 2.16 -5.22
N GLU A 187 21.33 1.64 -6.42
CA GLU A 187 22.68 1.54 -6.98
C GLU A 187 22.75 2.55 -8.13
N ASP A 188 23.53 3.62 -7.94
CA ASP A 188 23.84 4.62 -8.97
C ASP A 188 24.67 4.02 -10.13
#